data_AF-A0A091MG91-F1
#
_entry.id   AF-A0A091MG91-F1
#
_cell.length_a   1.000
_cell.length_b   1.000
_cell.length_c   1.000
_cell.angle_alpha   90.00
_cell.angle_beta   90.00
_cell.angle_gamma   90.00
#
_symmetry.space_group_name_H-M   'P 1'
#
loop_
_entity.id
_entity.type
_entity.pdbx_description
1 polymer ?
#
loop_
_entity_poly.entity_id
_entity_poly.type
_entity_poly.pdbx_seq_one_letter_code
_entity_poly.pdbx_strand_id
1 'polypeptide(L)'
;GSATLFYMVHCGKALYNNLLWSNWSPAALSKLVIIGNSFRGIEERLLSRILERDYSYIAKVLKGTEEVALPTHPRYMDTFNDTSVHWFPLDKLQELSPEVWD
;
A
#
# COMPACT_ATOMS: atom_id res chain seq x y z
N GLY A 1 -2.16 -19.04 9.14
CA GLY A 1 -1.86 -18.92 7.70
C GLY A 1 -0.53 -18.22 7.55
N SER A 2 0.27 -18.58 6.53
CA SER A 2 1.57 -17.96 6.24
C SER A 2 1.40 -16.50 5.80
N ALA A 3 2.43 -15.67 6.03
CA ALA A 3 2.53 -14.37 5.39
C ALA A 3 2.80 -14.53 3.88
N THR A 4 2.31 -13.59 3.09
CA THR A 4 2.46 -13.55 1.63
C THR A 4 3.15 -12.25 1.22
N LEU A 5 4.23 -12.38 0.44
CA LEU A 5 4.95 -11.26 -0.15
C LEU A 5 4.51 -11.06 -1.60
N PHE A 6 4.11 -9.83 -1.94
CA PHE A 6 3.84 -9.39 -3.30
C PHE A 6 4.96 -8.47 -3.79
N TYR A 7 5.66 -8.87 -4.84
CA TYR A 7 6.65 -8.02 -5.51
C TYR A 7 6.01 -7.38 -6.75
N MET A 8 5.75 -6.08 -6.69
CA MET A 8 4.91 -5.33 -7.64
C MET A 8 5.58 -4.05 -8.16
N VAL A 9 6.90 -3.99 -8.14
CA VAL A 9 7.66 -2.80 -8.58
C VAL A 9 7.23 -2.37 -9.99
N HIS A 10 6.96 -1.07 -10.18
CA HIS A 10 6.46 -0.47 -11.43
C HIS A 10 5.08 -0.96 -11.91
N CYS A 11 4.34 -1.71 -11.10
CA CYS A 11 2.94 -2.03 -11.42
C CYS A 11 2.06 -0.77 -11.45
N GLY A 12 0.97 -0.83 -12.24
CA GLY A 12 -0.03 0.24 -12.24
C GLY A 12 -0.80 0.33 -10.92
N LYS A 13 -1.22 1.54 -10.54
CA LYS A 13 -1.96 1.83 -9.28
C LYS A 13 -3.22 0.96 -9.10
N ALA A 14 -3.92 0.67 -10.21
CA ALA A 14 -5.09 -0.21 -10.21
C ALA A 14 -4.79 -1.62 -9.68
N LEU A 15 -3.57 -2.17 -9.91
CA LEU A 15 -3.21 -3.48 -9.41
C LEU A 15 -3.05 -3.51 -7.89
N TYR A 16 -2.48 -2.46 -7.30
CA TYR A 16 -2.42 -2.31 -5.84
C TYR A 16 -3.82 -2.20 -5.24
N ASN A 17 -4.67 -1.37 -5.85
CA ASN A 17 -6.06 -1.21 -5.41
C ASN A 17 -6.83 -2.54 -5.46
N ASN A 18 -6.66 -3.33 -6.52
CA ASN A 18 -7.30 -4.64 -6.66
C ASN A 18 -6.72 -5.68 -5.69
N LEU A 19 -5.41 -5.65 -5.44
CA LEU A 19 -4.78 -6.51 -4.45
C LEU A 19 -5.36 -6.25 -3.05
N LEU A 20 -5.45 -4.98 -2.66
CA LEU A 20 -6.06 -4.57 -1.39
C LEU A 20 -7.53 -5.00 -1.33
N TRP A 21 -8.31 -4.72 -2.37
CA TRP A 21 -9.72 -5.11 -2.46
C TRP A 21 -9.93 -6.62 -2.26
N SER A 22 -9.14 -7.45 -2.95
CA SER A 22 -9.27 -8.91 -2.86
C SER A 22 -8.87 -9.48 -1.48
N ASN A 23 -8.21 -8.69 -0.65
CA ASN A 23 -7.77 -9.06 0.70
C ASN A 23 -8.38 -8.14 1.77
N TRP A 24 -9.52 -7.50 1.51
CA TRP A 24 -10.05 -6.38 2.31
C TRP A 24 -10.61 -6.78 3.68
N SER A 25 -9.74 -7.25 4.58
CA SER A 25 -10.05 -7.46 5.99
C SER A 25 -8.80 -7.29 6.83
N PRO A 26 -8.91 -6.87 8.11
CA PRO A 26 -7.75 -6.76 8.99
C PRO A 26 -6.95 -8.06 9.09
N ALA A 27 -7.65 -9.21 9.14
CA ALA A 27 -7.03 -10.52 9.27
C ALA A 27 -6.29 -10.99 8.01
N ALA A 28 -6.69 -10.53 6.81
CA ALA A 28 -6.02 -10.85 5.56
C ALA A 28 -4.86 -9.86 5.29
N LEU A 29 -5.12 -8.55 5.38
CA LEU A 29 -4.11 -7.51 5.17
C LEU A 29 -2.93 -7.64 6.12
N SER A 30 -3.15 -7.99 7.40
CA SER A 30 -2.07 -8.20 8.38
C SER A 30 -1.10 -9.34 8.04
N LYS A 31 -1.39 -10.13 7.01
CA LYS A 31 -0.52 -11.20 6.49
C LYS A 31 0.14 -10.82 5.17
N LEU A 32 -0.10 -9.63 4.65
CA LEU A 32 0.44 -9.14 3.40
C LEU A 32 1.67 -8.26 3.63
N VAL A 33 2.66 -8.46 2.79
CA VAL A 33 3.77 -7.53 2.58
C VAL A 33 3.82 -7.20 1.10
N ILE A 34 3.98 -5.92 0.76
CA ILE A 34 4.11 -5.46 -0.62
C ILE A 34 5.49 -4.82 -0.76
N ILE A 35 6.22 -5.18 -1.81
CA ILE A 35 7.37 -4.40 -2.30
C ILE A 35 6.93 -3.78 -3.62
N GLY A 36 6.76 -2.46 -3.65
CA GLY A 36 6.14 -1.80 -4.79
C GLY A 36 6.25 -0.28 -4.70
N ASN A 37 5.40 0.42 -5.43
CA ASN A 37 5.40 1.87 -5.51
C ASN A 37 4.85 2.47 -4.20
N SER A 38 5.44 3.57 -3.76
CA SER A 38 5.06 4.28 -2.54
C SER A 38 3.57 4.63 -2.50
N PHE A 39 2.87 4.29 -1.42
CA PHE A 39 1.45 4.61 -1.26
C PHE A 39 1.31 6.08 -0.89
N ARG A 40 2.20 6.59 -0.03
CA ARG A 40 2.35 8.03 0.21
C ARG A 40 2.69 8.78 -1.08
N GLY A 41 3.62 8.28 -1.87
CA GLY A 41 3.97 8.87 -3.16
C GLY A 41 2.80 8.83 -4.17
N ILE A 42 1.90 7.85 -4.07
CA ILE A 42 0.66 7.82 -4.86
C ILE A 42 -0.32 8.89 -4.37
N GLU A 43 -0.49 9.02 -3.04
CA GLU A 43 -1.34 10.03 -2.40
C GLU A 43 -0.89 11.45 -2.77
N GLU A 44 0.40 11.75 -2.64
CA GLU A 44 0.96 13.08 -2.88
C GLU A 44 0.85 13.52 -4.35
N ARG A 45 0.89 12.57 -5.29
CA ARG A 45 0.89 12.86 -6.74
C ARG A 45 -0.50 12.87 -7.37
N LEU A 46 -1.51 12.32 -6.70
CA LEU A 46 -2.88 12.30 -7.20
C LEU A 46 -3.73 13.35 -6.51
N LEU A 47 -4.70 13.91 -7.25
CA LEU A 47 -5.76 14.70 -6.63
C LEU A 47 -6.57 13.80 -5.69
N SER A 48 -6.89 14.26 -4.49
CA SER A 48 -7.65 13.48 -3.49
C SER A 48 -8.93 12.89 -4.06
N ARG A 49 -9.68 13.67 -4.85
CA ARG A 49 -10.90 13.22 -5.54
C ARG A 49 -10.68 12.03 -6.50
N ILE A 50 -9.51 11.95 -7.12
CA ILE A 50 -9.14 10.86 -8.05
C ILE A 50 -8.71 9.66 -7.24
N LEU A 51 -7.88 9.86 -6.21
CA LEU A 51 -7.44 8.80 -5.31
C LEU A 51 -8.65 8.12 -4.64
N GLU A 52 -9.55 8.89 -4.05
CA GLU A 52 -10.74 8.38 -3.37
C GLU A 52 -11.72 7.68 -4.32
N ARG A 53 -11.87 8.17 -5.56
CA ARG A 53 -12.81 7.60 -6.54
C ARG A 53 -12.26 6.35 -7.24
N ASP A 54 -11.03 6.43 -7.73
CA ASP A 54 -10.46 5.40 -8.63
C ASP A 54 -9.58 4.39 -7.89
N TYR A 55 -9.05 4.77 -6.72
CA TYR A 55 -8.12 3.98 -5.92
C TYR A 55 -8.51 3.96 -4.44
N SER A 56 -9.81 3.81 -4.19
CA SER A 56 -10.43 3.92 -2.86
C SER A 56 -9.78 3.03 -1.80
N TYR A 57 -9.32 1.83 -2.14
CA TYR A 57 -8.69 0.91 -1.18
C TYR A 57 -7.29 1.37 -0.80
N ILE A 58 -6.54 1.98 -1.73
CA ILE A 58 -5.27 2.65 -1.40
C ILE A 58 -5.58 3.81 -0.43
N ALA A 59 -6.54 4.67 -0.77
CA ALA A 59 -6.92 5.81 0.06
C ALA A 59 -7.31 5.40 1.48
N LYS A 60 -8.17 4.38 1.59
CA LYS A 60 -8.70 3.84 2.85
C LYS A 60 -7.60 3.23 3.74
N VAL A 61 -6.61 2.54 3.16
CA VAL A 61 -5.60 1.79 3.92
C VAL A 61 -4.40 2.63 4.38
N LEU A 62 -4.22 3.86 3.87
CA LEU A 62 -3.03 4.70 4.14
C LEU A 62 -2.70 4.82 5.64
N LYS A 63 -3.70 5.09 6.49
CA LYS A 63 -3.50 5.19 7.95
C LYS A 63 -3.18 3.85 8.62
N GLY A 64 -3.65 2.75 8.05
CA GLY A 64 -3.39 1.38 8.49
C GLY A 64 -2.11 0.77 7.91
N THR A 65 -1.37 1.53 7.10
CA THR A 65 -0.16 1.06 6.42
C THR A 65 1.08 1.59 7.11
N GLU A 66 2.05 0.72 7.31
CA GLU A 66 3.44 1.12 7.52
C GLU A 66 4.20 1.00 6.21
N GLU A 67 5.02 1.99 5.93
CA GLU A 67 5.73 2.12 4.67
C GLU A 67 7.16 2.62 4.90
N VAL A 68 8.13 1.91 4.33
CA VAL A 68 9.54 2.30 4.34
C VAL A 68 10.09 2.24 2.92
N ALA A 69 10.61 3.37 2.44
CA ALA A 69 11.30 3.45 1.15
C ALA A 69 12.57 2.58 1.16
N LEU A 70 12.84 1.92 0.03
CA LEU A 70 14.09 1.20 -0.16
C LEU A 70 15.27 2.18 -0.23
N PRO A 71 16.46 1.78 0.26
CA PRO A 71 17.64 2.63 0.23
C PRO A 71 18.06 2.93 -1.22
N THR A 72 18.54 4.15 -1.44
CA THR A 72 19.12 4.52 -2.73
C THR A 72 20.45 3.81 -2.94
N HIS A 73 20.74 3.46 -4.19
CA HIS A 73 22.04 2.87 -4.54
C HIS A 73 23.01 3.99 -4.95
N PRO A 74 24.25 4.07 -4.40
CA PRO A 74 25.18 5.18 -4.64
C PRO A 74 25.52 5.41 -6.12
N ARG A 75 25.48 4.35 -6.94
CA ARG A 75 25.75 4.41 -8.38
C ARG A 75 24.49 4.52 -9.24
N TYR A 76 23.35 4.07 -8.73
CA TYR A 76 22.11 3.96 -9.48
C TYR A 76 20.98 4.53 -8.63
N MET A 77 20.98 5.86 -8.52
CA MET A 77 20.08 6.60 -7.63
C MET A 77 18.61 6.35 -7.98
N ASP A 78 18.31 6.04 -9.24
CA ASP A 78 16.95 5.87 -9.73
C ASP A 78 16.42 4.42 -9.67
N THR A 79 17.26 3.42 -9.36
CA THR A 79 16.87 2.00 -9.44
C THR A 79 15.74 1.63 -8.49
N PHE A 80 15.69 2.27 -7.31
CA PHE A 80 14.64 2.05 -6.30
C PHE A 80 13.81 3.31 -6.08
N ASN A 81 13.83 4.24 -7.03
CA ASN A 81 13.01 5.43 -6.92
C ASN A 81 11.53 5.03 -6.78
N ASP A 82 10.83 5.71 -5.89
CA ASP A 82 9.43 5.45 -5.55
C ASP A 82 9.14 4.03 -5.03
N THR A 83 10.16 3.22 -4.73
CA THR A 83 9.97 1.83 -4.29
C THR A 83 10.02 1.72 -2.77
N SER A 84 8.99 1.11 -2.19
CA SER A 84 8.80 0.96 -0.75
C SER A 84 8.45 -0.47 -0.38
N VAL A 85 8.74 -0.84 0.87
CA VAL A 85 8.16 -2.00 1.54
C VAL A 85 6.96 -1.53 2.35
N HIS A 86 5.83 -2.20 2.18
CA HIS A 86 4.57 -1.91 2.85
C HIS A 86 4.13 -3.13 3.64
N TRP A 87 3.66 -2.90 4.87
CA TRP A 87 2.98 -3.91 5.67
C TRP A 87 1.86 -3.26 6.46
N PHE A 88 0.97 -4.07 6.99
CA PHE A 88 -0.29 -3.60 7.59
C PHE A 88 -0.40 -4.13 9.03
N PRO A 89 0.16 -3.42 10.03
CA PRO A 89 0.08 -3.86 11.43
C PRO A 89 -1.37 -4.04 11.87
N LEU A 90 -1.69 -5.18 12.49
CA LEU A 90 -3.07 -5.50 12.85
C LEU A 90 -3.68 -4.46 13.81
N ASP A 91 -2.88 -3.95 14.75
CA ASP A 91 -3.22 -2.88 15.68
C ASP A 91 -3.64 -1.61 14.92
N LYS A 92 -2.84 -1.15 13.95
CA LYS A 92 -3.20 0.03 13.14
C LYS A 92 -4.46 -0.20 12.29
N LEU A 93 -4.67 -1.42 11.79
CA LEU A 93 -5.88 -1.75 11.04
C LEU A 93 -7.13 -1.74 11.93
N GLN A 94 -6.99 -2.14 13.19
CA GLN A 94 -8.06 -2.12 14.19
C GLN A 94 -8.38 -0.70 14.70
N GLU A 95 -7.45 0.24 14.58
CA GLU A 95 -7.66 1.67 14.88
C GLU A 95 -8.45 2.41 13.77
N LEU A 96 -8.60 1.82 12.58
CA LEU A 96 -9.40 2.41 11.51
C LEU A 96 -10.89 2.40 11.86
N SER A 97 -11.63 3.39 11.34
CA SER A 97 -13.10 3.42 11.48
C SER A 97 -13.71 2.13 10.94
N PRO A 98 -14.71 1.51 11.62
CA PRO A 98 -15.41 0.33 11.12
C PRO A 98 -15.94 0.51 9.68
N GLU A 99 -16.40 1.71 9.33
CA GLU A 99 -16.91 2.09 8.01
C GLU A 99 -15.88 1.92 6.87
N VAL A 100 -14.60 1.82 7.19
CA VAL A 100 -13.55 1.53 6.20
C VAL A 100 -13.70 0.12 5.63
N TRP A 101 -14.17 -0.81 6.46
CA TRP A 101 -14.30 -2.24 6.17
C TRP A 101 -15.65 -2.62 5.56
N ASP A 102 -16.62 -1.71 5.61
CA ASP A 102 -17.91 -1.80 4.90
C ASP A 102 -17.75 -1.40 3.41
#